data_AF-A0A962JHF1-F1
#
_entry.id   AF-A0A962JHF1-F1
#
_cell.length_a   1.000
_cell.length_b   1.000
_cell.length_c   1.000
_cell.angle_alpha   90.00
_cell.angle_beta   90.00
_cell.angle_gamma   90.00
#
_symmetry.space_group_name_H-M   'P 1'
#
loop_
_entity.id
_entity.type
_entity.pdbx_description
1 polymer ?
#
loop_
_entity_poly.entity_id
_entity_poly.type
_entity_poly.pdbx_seq_one_letter_code
_entity_poly.pdbx_strand_id
1 'polypeptide(L)' 'MVTHKVARVVLWGRTVGALSYDNGTGLCAFQYDPSWIKTGIEISPIRLPLSSQIYQFPMLSKAT' A
#
# COMPACT_ATOMS: atom_id res chain seq x y z
N MET A 1 -22.35 2.20 5.95
CA MET A 1 -21.03 2.76 6.33
C MET A 1 -19.98 1.73 5.94
N VAL A 2 -19.04 2.09 5.07
CA VAL A 2 -17.95 1.17 4.66
C VAL A 2 -16.85 1.25 5.71
N THR A 3 -16.37 0.11 6.21
CA THR A 3 -15.29 0.06 7.20
C THR A 3 -13.98 -0.22 6.50
N HIS A 4 -13.01 0.70 6.62
CA HIS A 4 -11.65 0.49 6.14
C HIS A 4 -10.72 0.20 7.32
N LYS A 5 -9.94 -0.87 7.22
CA LYS A 5 -8.81 -1.11 8.13
C LYS A 5 -7.55 -0.55 7.49
N VAL A 6 -6.79 0.22 8.25
CA VAL A 6 -5.55 0.85 7.75
C VAL A 6 -4.36 0.34 8.56
N ALA A 7 -3.28 0.01 7.87
CA ALA A 7 -2.01 -0.39 8.45
C ALA A 7 -0.89 0.51 7.93
N ARG A 8 0.04 0.84 8.82
CA ARG A 8 1.29 1.52 8.44
C ARG A 8 2.30 0.48 7.98
N VAL A 9 2.95 0.72 6.85
CA VAL A 9 4.02 -0.13 6.33
C VAL A 9 5.36 0.50 6.72
N VAL A 10 6.19 -0.26 7.44
CA VAL A 10 7.47 0.20 7.98
C VAL A 10 8.59 -0.74 7.51
N LEU A 11 9.67 -0.17 6.99
CA LEU A 11 10.92 -0.86 6.70
C LEU A 11 12.08 -0.14 7.38
N TRP A 12 12.95 -0.90 8.05
CA TRP A 12 14.13 -0.37 8.76
C TRP A 12 13.80 0.81 9.70
N GLY A 13 12.66 0.73 10.41
CA GLY A 13 12.20 1.78 11.31
C GLY A 13 11.67 3.05 10.62
N ARG A 14 11.57 3.07 9.29
CA ARG A 14 11.05 4.21 8.50
C ARG A 14 9.71 3.85 7.88
N THR A 15 8.78 4.81 7.89
CA THR A 15 7.49 4.67 7.21
C THR A 15 7.71 4.67 5.71
N VAL A 16 7.25 3.61 5.05
CA VAL A 16 7.29 3.47 3.59
C VAL A 16 5.99 3.91 2.96
N GLY A 17 4.87 3.70 3.66
CA GLY A 17 3.55 4.01 3.14
C GLY A 17 2.44 3.50 4.04
N ALA A 18 1.22 3.52 3.50
CA ALA A 18 0.02 3.04 4.15
C ALA A 18 -0.68 1.99 3.27
N LEU A 19 -1.20 0.95 3.91
CA LEU A 19 -2.07 -0.06 3.31
C LEU A 19 -3.47 0.12 3.89
N SER A 20 -4.48 0.12 3.04
CA SER A 20 -5.88 0.08 3.42
C SER A 20 -6.53 -1.20 2.90
N TYR A 21 -7.43 -1.75 3.69
CA TYR A 21 -8.29 -2.86 3.33
C TYR A 21 -9.74 -2.43 3.46
N ASP A 22 -10.48 -2.53 2.37
CA ASP A 22 -11.90 -2.27 2.33
C ASP A 22 -12.67 -3.57 2.64
N ASN A 23 -13.38 -3.61 3.78
CA ASN A 23 -14.12 -4.79 4.20
C ASN A 23 -15.36 -5.09 3.35
N GLY A 24 -15.87 -4.12 2.58
CA GLY A 24 -17.07 -4.31 1.75
C GLY A 24 -16.77 -4.99 0.40
N THR A 25 -15.69 -4.57 -0.24
CA THR A 25 -15.21 -5.04 -1.55
C THR A 25 -14.17 -6.17 -1.40
N GLY A 26 -13.46 -6.19 -0.27
CA GLY A 26 -12.31 -7.06 -0.03
C GLY A 26 -11.06 -6.61 -0.80
N LEU A 27 -11.00 -5.34 -1.23
CA LEU A 27 -9.88 -4.78 -1.97
C LEU A 27 -8.82 -4.19 -1.04
N CYS A 28 -7.56 -4.42 -1.38
CA CYS A 28 -6.41 -3.76 -0.77
C CYS A 28 -5.94 -2.60 -1.65
N ALA A 29 -5.62 -1.48 -1.01
CA ALA A 29 -4.95 -0.35 -1.65
C ALA A 29 -3.72 0.09 -0.86
N PHE A 30 -2.63 0.41 -1.56
CA PHE A 30 -1.36 0.86 -0.99
C PHE A 30 -0.95 2.20 -1.56
N GLN A 31 -0.35 3.06 -0.74
CA GLN A 31 0.26 4.31 -1.18
C GLN A 31 1.59 4.54 -0.46
N TYR A 32 2.59 5.02 -1.20
CA TYR A 32 3.87 5.43 -0.62
C TYR A 32 3.76 6.71 0.22
N ASP A 33 4.58 6.79 1.27
CA ASP A 33 4.80 8.03 2.01
C ASP A 33 5.60 9.01 1.13
N PRO A 34 5.20 10.30 1.04
CA PRO A 34 5.92 11.29 0.23
C PRO A 34 7.40 11.42 0.59
N SER A 35 7.78 11.18 1.85
CA SER A 35 9.16 11.23 2.31
C SER A 35 9.94 10.01 1.84
N TRP A 36 9.29 8.84 1.75
CA TRP A 36 9.88 7.63 1.17
C TRP A 36 10.13 7.79 -0.33
N ILE A 37 9.20 8.42 -1.07
CA ILE A 37 9.36 8.65 -2.51
C ILE A 37 10.65 9.44 -2.81
N LYS A 38 10.95 10.45 -1.98
CA LYS A 38 12.17 11.26 -2.11
C LYS A 38 13.47 10.47 -1.90
N THR A 39 13.41 9.27 -1.32
CA THR A 39 14.60 8.42 -1.16
C THR A 39 15.03 7.73 -2.44
N GLY A 40 14.13 7.59 -3.43
CA GLY A 40 14.39 6.83 -4.66
C GLY A 40 14.45 5.31 -4.48
N ILE A 41 14.16 4.79 -3.28
CA ILE A 41 14.18 3.34 -2.99
C ILE A 41 12.84 2.69 -3.34
N GLU A 42 12.86 1.81 -4.32
CA GLU A 42 11.70 0.99 -4.71
C GLU A 42 11.70 -0.34 -3.95
N ILE A 43 10.63 -0.60 -3.18
CA ILE A 43 10.50 -1.88 -2.46
C ILE A 43 10.07 -3.03 -3.38
N SER A 44 9.45 -2.72 -4.52
CA SER A 44 9.11 -3.67 -5.57
C SER A 44 8.98 -2.93 -6.91
N PRO A 45 10.08 -2.72 -7.65
CA PRO A 45 10.08 -1.91 -8.88
C PRO A 45 9.04 -2.34 -9.91
N ILE A 46 8.76 -3.65 -9.99
CA ILE A 46 7.86 -4.22 -10.99
C ILE A 46 6.38 -4.08 -10.61
N ARG A 47 6.04 -4.15 -9.32
CA ARG A 47 4.64 -4.17 -8.84
C ARG A 47 4.21 -2.89 -8.13
N LEU A 48 5.16 -2.20 -7.53
CA LEU A 48 5.02 -0.98 -6.75
C LEU A 48 6.15 -0.01 -7.13
N PRO A 49 6.22 0.46 -8.39
CA PRO A 49 7.20 1.48 -8.76
C PRO A 49 7.02 2.74 -7.91
N LEU A 50 8.06 3.54 -7.75
CA LEU A 50 7.97 4.74 -6.92
C LEU A 50 7.05 5.79 -7.53
N SER A 51 5.92 6.07 -6.88
CA SER A 51 4.91 7.01 -7.37
C SER A 51 4.01 7.49 -6.23
N SER A 52 3.37 8.65 -6.43
CA SER A 52 2.33 9.20 -5.54
C SER A 52 0.95 8.58 -5.75
N GLN A 53 0.79 7.70 -6.74
CA GLN A 53 -0.48 7.03 -7.03
C GLN A 53 -0.88 6.01 -5.95
N ILE A 54 -2.16 5.68 -5.92
CA ILE A 54 -2.70 4.60 -5.09
C ILE A 54 -2.68 3.31 -5.91
N TYR A 55 -1.97 2.31 -5.42
CA TYR A 55 -1.92 0.97 -6.02
C TYR A 55 -3.06 0.14 -5.48
N GLN A 56 -3.90 -0.41 -6.36
CA GLN A 56 -4.95 -1.35 -5.98
C GLN A 56 -4.62 -2.74 -6.47
N PHE A 57 -4.98 -3.74 -5.67
CA PHE A 57 -4.69 -5.14 -5.97
C PHE A 57 -5.97 -5.98 -6.04
N PRO A 58 -6.79 -5.83 -7.11
CA PRO A 58 -8.07 -6.54 -7.22
C PRO A 58 -7.92 -8.04 -7.45
N MET A 59 -6.76 -8.49 -7.91
CA MET A 59 -6.48 -9.90 -8.19
C MET A 59 -5.80 -10.64 -7.03
N LEU A 60 -5.62 -10.01 -5.86
CA LEU A 60 -5.08 -10.72 -4.70
C LEU A 60 -6.09 -11.78 -4.24
N SER A 61 -5.63 -13.02 -4.06
CA SER A 61 -6.47 -14.10 -3.55
C SER A 61 -6.99 -13.75 -2.16
N LYS A 62 -8.31 -13.91 -1.96
CA LYS A 62 -8.92 -13.80 -0.65
C LYS A 62 -8.54 -15.06 0.13
N ALA A 63 -7.97 -14.90 1.33
CA ALA A 63 -7.71 -16.04 2.20
C ALA A 63 -9.02 -16.80 2.43
N THR A 64 -9.02 -18.10 2.13
CA THR A 64 -10.16 -19.02 2.34
C THR A 64 -10.11 -19.57 3.75
#